data_AF-A0A1W2GL07-F1
#
_entry.id   AF-A0A1W2GL07-F1
#
_cell.length_a   1.000
_cell.length_b   1.000
_cell.length_c   1.000
_cell.angle_alpha   90.00
_cell.angle_beta   90.00
_cell.angle_gamma   90.00
#
_symmetry.space_group_name_H-M   'P 1'
#
loop_
_entity.id
_entity.type
_entity.pdbx_description
1 polymer ?
#
loop_
_entity_poly.entity_id
_entity_poly.type
_entity_poly.pdbx_seq_one_letter_code
_entity_poly.pdbx_strand_id
1 'polypeptide(L)'
;MHYKILILLFLLSACSQHYFDQPQPVDGQNIYAFPEPFRGIWTDGRDSLIVGKFYFSNIEYKNLSIPYTKADTTAYAIFKNNKVYPYDSLRQQIMGTSQSFEIRNDSIHYSTRDILEVQLGKRAFLRQVGDQFALNVKGENEWWELFLMGVTDQKKVVVTYPNVDLLMSNKIKPILSNSEEDYFEVRWTTEEFQELIQNNIFSDTLLFIDQQN
;
A
#
# COMPACT_ATOMS: atom_id res chain seq x y z
N MET A 1 -33.84 -4.23 -4.77
CA MET A 1 -33.07 -4.90 -3.69
C MET A 1 -31.60 -4.69 -3.97
N HIS A 2 -30.96 -3.86 -3.17
CA HIS A 2 -29.54 -3.55 -3.26
C HIS A 2 -28.73 -4.66 -2.61
N TYR A 3 -27.84 -5.30 -3.36
CA TYR A 3 -26.76 -6.09 -2.79
C TYR A 3 -25.47 -5.28 -2.94
N LYS A 4 -25.11 -4.60 -1.84
CA LYS A 4 -23.73 -4.19 -1.54
C LYS A 4 -22.97 -5.47 -1.20
N ILE A 5 -21.97 -5.87 -1.98
CA ILE A 5 -21.12 -7.03 -1.65
C ILE A 5 -19.65 -6.67 -1.85
N LEU A 6 -18.96 -6.71 -0.71
CA LEU A 6 -17.53 -6.91 -0.45
C LEU A 6 -16.52 -5.88 -0.95
N ILE A 7 -16.36 -4.86 -0.10
CA ILE A 7 -15.11 -4.14 0.13
C ILE A 7 -14.01 -5.17 0.44
N LEU A 8 -13.00 -5.26 -0.43
CA LEU A 8 -11.80 -6.05 -0.25
C LEU A 8 -10.70 -5.10 0.27
N LEU A 9 -10.82 -4.72 1.54
CA LEU A 9 -9.80 -4.00 2.29
C LEU A 9 -9.08 -4.98 3.21
N PHE A 10 -7.80 -4.67 3.45
CA PHE A 10 -6.82 -5.29 4.35
C PHE A 10 -6.04 -6.49 3.78
N LEU A 11 -4.70 -6.38 3.70
CA LEU A 11 -3.81 -6.55 4.86
C LEU A 11 -2.35 -6.16 4.49
N LEU A 12 -1.94 -4.92 4.78
CA LEU A 12 -0.57 -4.57 5.20
C LEU A 12 -0.51 -4.60 6.73
N SER A 13 -0.85 -5.74 7.32
CA SER A 13 -1.32 -5.88 8.70
C SER A 13 -0.24 -5.95 9.78
N ALA A 14 0.71 -5.02 9.76
CA ALA A 14 1.59 -4.78 10.91
C ALA A 14 1.89 -3.29 11.16
N CYS A 15 1.50 -2.39 10.26
CA CYS A 15 1.46 -0.95 10.53
C CYS A 15 0.00 -0.56 10.75
N SER A 16 -0.28 0.17 11.83
CA SER A 16 -1.56 0.86 11.99
C SER A 16 -1.70 1.85 10.82
N GLN A 17 -2.69 1.59 9.96
CA GLN A 17 -2.91 2.39 8.77
C GLN A 17 -3.71 3.63 9.19
N HIS A 18 -3.10 4.80 9.06
CA HIS A 18 -3.67 6.05 9.53
C HIS A 18 -4.20 6.89 8.37
N TYR A 19 -5.33 7.54 8.63
CA TYR A 19 -6.13 8.23 7.63
C TYR A 19 -6.21 9.72 7.93
N PHE A 20 -6.12 10.54 6.89
CA PHE A 20 -6.10 11.99 6.96
C PHE A 20 -7.27 12.57 6.14
N ASP A 21 -7.93 13.60 6.67
CA ASP A 21 -9.11 14.22 6.04
C ASP A 21 -8.78 14.90 4.70
N GLN A 22 -7.53 15.35 4.56
CA GLN A 22 -7.03 16.01 3.38
C GLN A 22 -5.57 15.63 3.10
N PRO A 23 -5.10 15.80 1.85
CA PRO A 23 -3.73 15.50 1.49
C PRO A 23 -2.72 16.45 2.16
N GLN A 24 -1.54 15.93 2.48
CA GLN A 24 -0.48 16.63 3.20
C GLN A 24 0.83 16.71 2.37
N PRO A 25 1.64 17.78 2.54
CA PRO A 25 1.31 19.03 3.23
C PRO A 25 0.29 19.85 2.44
N VAL A 26 -0.62 20.58 3.11
CA VAL A 26 -1.81 21.21 2.49
C VAL A 26 -1.50 22.29 1.44
N ASP A 27 -0.36 22.96 1.58
CA ASP A 27 0.13 24.03 0.72
C ASP A 27 1.08 23.53 -0.38
N GLY A 28 1.37 22.22 -0.42
CA GLY A 28 2.26 21.62 -1.40
C GLY A 28 1.63 21.50 -2.79
N GLN A 29 2.44 21.72 -3.83
CA GLN A 29 2.04 21.50 -5.22
C GLN A 29 1.93 20.00 -5.54
N ASN A 30 0.82 19.59 -6.14
CA ASN A 30 0.63 18.21 -6.57
C ASN A 30 1.54 17.86 -7.76
N ILE A 31 2.22 16.73 -7.65
CA ILE A 31 3.08 16.14 -8.67
C ILE A 31 2.46 14.79 -9.08
N TYR A 32 2.17 14.64 -10.36
CA TYR A 32 1.47 13.48 -10.90
C TYR A 32 2.39 12.48 -11.62
N ALA A 33 3.70 12.67 -11.53
CA ALA A 33 4.69 11.75 -12.10
C ALA A 33 5.79 11.45 -11.09
N PHE A 34 6.16 10.18 -10.96
CA PHE A 34 7.30 9.80 -10.13
C PHE A 34 8.60 10.37 -10.71
N PRO A 35 9.49 10.95 -9.88
CA PRO A 35 10.83 11.33 -10.31
C PRO A 35 11.63 10.11 -10.81
N GLU A 36 12.55 10.30 -11.76
CA GLU A 36 13.34 9.19 -12.35
C GLU A 36 14.01 8.27 -11.31
N PRO A 37 14.59 8.78 -10.20
CA PRO A 37 15.23 7.93 -9.20
C PRO A 37 14.32 6.89 -8.55
N PHE A 38 12.99 7.12 -8.54
CA PHE A 38 12.03 6.17 -7.97
C PHE A 38 11.57 5.12 -8.98
N ARG A 39 11.77 5.32 -10.28
CA ARG A 39 11.19 4.46 -11.32
C ARG A 39 11.99 3.19 -11.49
N GLY A 40 11.28 2.08 -11.64
CA GLY A 40 11.90 0.77 -11.81
C GLY A 40 11.13 -0.35 -11.11
N ILE A 41 11.79 -1.50 -11.03
CA ILE A 41 11.30 -2.66 -10.28
C ILE A 41 12.16 -2.78 -9.04
N TRP A 42 11.48 -2.80 -7.90
CA TRP A 42 12.05 -2.88 -6.58
C TRP A 42 11.55 -4.20 -5.96
N THR A 43 12.45 -5.02 -5.41
CA THR A 43 12.05 -6.28 -4.73
C THR A 43 12.51 -6.36 -3.28
N ASP A 44 11.64 -6.85 -2.39
CA ASP A 44 11.98 -7.25 -1.01
C ASP A 44 11.62 -8.74 -0.83
N GLY A 45 12.62 -9.60 -0.98
CA GLY A 45 12.43 -11.05 -0.92
C GLY A 45 11.48 -11.59 -1.99
N ARG A 46 10.21 -11.79 -1.62
CA ARG A 46 9.16 -12.35 -2.49
C ARG A 46 8.20 -11.30 -3.05
N ASP A 47 8.21 -10.10 -2.50
CA ASP A 47 7.32 -9.03 -2.90
C ASP A 47 8.03 -8.09 -3.87
N SER A 48 7.25 -7.38 -4.68
CA SER A 48 7.79 -6.46 -5.69
C SER A 48 6.98 -5.19 -5.76
N LEU A 49 7.65 -4.05 -5.76
CA LEU A 49 7.09 -2.74 -6.05
C LEU A 49 7.57 -2.30 -7.43
N ILE A 50 6.64 -2.13 -8.37
CA ILE A 50 6.92 -1.57 -9.68
C ILE A 50 6.52 -0.11 -9.65
N VAL A 51 7.44 0.80 -9.97
CA VAL A 51 7.16 2.25 -10.06
C VAL A 51 7.34 2.69 -11.51
N GLY A 52 6.23 2.99 -12.16
CA GLY A 52 6.20 3.61 -13.47
C GLY A 52 6.23 5.13 -13.38
N LYS A 53 6.17 5.81 -14.54
CA LYS A 53 6.12 7.27 -14.57
C LYS A 53 4.88 7.84 -13.87
N PHE A 54 3.73 7.19 -14.03
CA PHE A 54 2.43 7.69 -13.57
C PHE A 54 1.70 6.72 -12.64
N TYR A 55 2.35 5.66 -12.20
CA TYR A 55 1.73 4.61 -11.40
C TYR A 55 2.75 3.91 -10.52
N PHE A 56 2.25 3.22 -9.49
CA PHE A 56 3.00 2.18 -8.82
C PHE A 56 2.12 0.95 -8.61
N SER A 57 2.74 -0.23 -8.56
CA SER A 57 2.06 -1.50 -8.35
C SER A 57 2.82 -2.30 -7.30
N ASN A 58 2.16 -2.59 -6.18
CA ASN A 58 2.67 -3.52 -5.18
C ASN A 58 2.18 -4.94 -5.54
N ILE A 59 3.11 -5.89 -5.62
CA ILE A 59 2.88 -7.29 -5.88
C ILE A 59 3.28 -8.07 -4.63
N GLU A 60 2.30 -8.58 -3.91
CA GLU A 60 2.49 -9.29 -2.65
C GLU A 60 2.31 -10.79 -2.85
N TYR A 61 3.26 -11.58 -2.35
CA TYR A 61 3.12 -13.03 -2.30
C TYR A 61 2.36 -13.46 -1.05
N LYS A 62 1.23 -14.16 -1.23
CA LYS A 62 0.41 -14.65 -0.14
C LYS A 62 0.29 -16.17 -0.16
N ASN A 63 0.38 -16.77 1.01
CA ASN A 63 -0.03 -18.15 1.23
C ASN A 63 -1.44 -18.14 1.79
N LEU A 64 -2.37 -18.71 1.05
CA LEU A 64 -3.76 -18.81 1.45
C LEU A 64 -4.07 -20.21 1.96
N SER A 65 -4.93 -20.26 2.96
CA SER A 65 -5.52 -21.48 3.51
C SER A 65 -7.02 -21.29 3.53
N ILE A 66 -7.74 -22.04 2.70
CA ILE A 66 -9.20 -21.99 2.69
C ILE A 66 -9.77 -23.36 3.06
N PRO A 67 -10.88 -23.43 3.82
CA PRO A 67 -11.56 -24.69 4.03
C PRO A 67 -11.96 -25.31 2.69
N TYR A 68 -11.75 -26.62 2.55
CA TYR A 68 -12.08 -27.38 1.33
C TYR A 68 -13.55 -27.23 0.94
N THR A 69 -14.44 -27.15 1.93
CA THR A 69 -15.89 -26.91 1.74
C THR A 69 -16.21 -25.55 1.10
N LYS A 70 -15.28 -24.59 1.13
CA LYS A 70 -15.42 -23.27 0.51
C LYS A 70 -14.73 -23.16 -0.85
N ALA A 71 -14.01 -24.20 -1.30
CA ALA A 71 -13.26 -24.18 -2.55
C ALA A 71 -14.16 -23.97 -3.78
N ASP A 72 -15.37 -24.53 -3.76
CA ASP A 72 -16.33 -24.40 -4.87
C ASP A 72 -17.15 -23.11 -4.83
N THR A 73 -17.04 -22.31 -3.76
CA THR A 73 -17.85 -21.11 -3.54
C THR A 73 -17.05 -19.81 -3.50
N THR A 74 -15.72 -19.89 -3.59
CA THR A 74 -14.89 -18.68 -3.66
C THR A 74 -15.04 -17.98 -5.02
N ALA A 75 -15.15 -16.65 -5.00
CA ALA A 75 -15.25 -15.84 -6.21
C ALA A 75 -13.90 -15.58 -6.90
N TYR A 76 -12.78 -16.00 -6.27
CA TYR A 76 -11.45 -15.53 -6.63
C TYR A 76 -10.60 -16.57 -7.36
N ALA A 77 -10.95 -17.86 -7.24
CA ALA A 77 -10.14 -18.94 -7.76
C ALA A 77 -10.99 -20.16 -8.16
N ILE A 78 -10.52 -20.89 -9.17
CA ILE A 78 -11.11 -22.16 -9.61
C ILE A 78 -10.14 -23.27 -9.25
N PHE A 79 -10.60 -24.30 -8.54
CA PHE A 79 -9.80 -25.48 -8.17
C PHE A 79 -10.17 -26.65 -9.08
N LYS A 80 -9.21 -27.15 -9.88
CA LYS A 80 -9.43 -28.27 -10.79
C LYS A 80 -8.13 -29.02 -11.04
N ASN A 81 -8.19 -30.36 -11.07
CA ASN A 81 -7.05 -31.21 -11.41
C ASN A 81 -5.78 -30.92 -10.57
N ASN A 82 -5.95 -30.77 -9.25
CA ASN A 82 -4.87 -30.40 -8.31
C ASN A 82 -4.19 -29.05 -8.62
N LYS A 83 -4.91 -28.17 -9.33
CA LYS A 83 -4.45 -26.85 -9.71
C LYS A 83 -5.45 -25.76 -9.31
N VAL A 84 -4.92 -24.60 -8.95
CA VAL A 84 -5.67 -23.38 -8.71
C VAL A 84 -5.47 -22.44 -9.91
N TYR A 85 -6.57 -21.88 -10.40
CA TYR A 85 -6.63 -20.95 -11.52
C TYR A 85 -7.18 -19.61 -11.02
N PRO A 86 -6.54 -18.48 -11.32
CA PRO A 86 -7.13 -17.18 -11.02
C PRO A 86 -8.41 -16.97 -11.83
N TYR A 87 -9.45 -16.42 -11.18
CA TYR A 87 -10.75 -16.27 -11.84
C TYR A 87 -10.75 -15.22 -12.97
N ASP A 88 -10.01 -14.12 -12.82
CA ASP A 88 -9.99 -13.03 -13.82
C ASP A 88 -8.74 -13.03 -14.72
N SER A 89 -8.90 -12.49 -15.93
CA SER A 89 -7.90 -12.47 -16.99
C SER A 89 -6.64 -11.66 -16.63
N LEU A 90 -6.79 -10.62 -15.81
CA LEU A 90 -5.67 -9.78 -15.36
C LEU A 90 -4.77 -10.60 -14.42
N ARG A 91 -5.38 -11.29 -13.45
CA ARG A 91 -4.66 -12.20 -12.56
C ARG A 91 -4.05 -13.38 -13.31
N GLN A 92 -4.70 -13.94 -14.33
CA GLN A 92 -4.12 -14.99 -15.16
C GLN A 92 -2.87 -14.54 -15.93
N GLN A 93 -2.87 -13.31 -16.46
CA GLN A 93 -1.71 -12.76 -17.16
C GLN A 93 -0.49 -12.63 -16.24
N ILE A 94 -0.71 -12.36 -14.96
CA ILE A 94 0.37 -12.01 -14.02
C ILE A 94 0.78 -13.19 -13.12
N MET A 95 -0.18 -14.02 -12.71
CA MET A 95 0.06 -15.20 -11.87
C MET A 95 0.41 -16.46 -12.68
N GLY A 96 0.27 -16.39 -14.00
CA GLY A 96 0.34 -17.54 -14.89
C GLY A 96 -0.97 -18.34 -14.94
N THR A 97 -0.96 -19.40 -15.75
CA THR A 97 -2.18 -20.14 -16.08
C THR A 97 -2.65 -21.10 -15.00
N SER A 98 -1.79 -21.51 -14.05
CA SER A 98 -2.19 -22.36 -12.92
C SER A 98 -1.06 -22.54 -11.90
N GLN A 99 -1.40 -22.77 -10.63
CA GLN A 99 -0.45 -23.22 -9.60
C GLN A 99 -0.94 -24.50 -8.94
N SER A 100 -0.01 -25.31 -8.43
CA SER A 100 -0.38 -26.48 -7.62
C SER A 100 -0.89 -26.03 -6.25
N PHE A 101 -1.84 -26.78 -5.69
CA PHE A 101 -2.25 -26.62 -4.30
C PHE A 101 -2.02 -27.92 -3.53
N GLU A 102 -2.02 -27.84 -2.21
CA GLU A 102 -1.96 -28.99 -1.31
C GLU A 102 -3.21 -29.03 -0.44
N ILE A 103 -3.74 -30.22 -0.21
CA ILE A 103 -4.80 -30.43 0.79
C ILE A 103 -4.12 -30.89 2.08
N ARG A 104 -4.32 -30.17 3.17
CA ARG A 104 -3.89 -30.56 4.50
C ARG A 104 -5.10 -30.52 5.42
N ASN A 105 -5.43 -31.66 6.01
CA ASN A 105 -6.66 -31.85 6.78
C ASN A 105 -7.90 -31.48 5.94
N ASP A 106 -8.68 -30.51 6.40
CA ASP A 106 -9.90 -30.00 5.77
C ASP A 106 -9.67 -28.72 4.98
N SER A 107 -8.42 -28.36 4.68
CA SER A 107 -8.06 -27.07 4.09
C SER A 107 -7.20 -27.23 2.84
N ILE A 108 -7.46 -26.38 1.84
CA ILE A 108 -6.64 -26.20 0.65
C ILE A 108 -5.64 -25.08 0.92
N HIS A 109 -4.36 -25.41 0.74
CA HIS A 109 -3.24 -24.49 0.85
C HIS A 109 -2.66 -24.22 -0.53
N TYR A 110 -2.55 -22.96 -0.89
CA TYR A 110 -1.92 -22.54 -2.14
C TYR A 110 -1.31 -21.17 -2.00
N SER A 111 -0.41 -20.86 -2.92
CA SER A 111 0.21 -19.54 -2.99
C SER A 111 -0.44 -18.72 -4.09
N THR A 112 -0.49 -17.41 -3.88
CA THR A 112 -1.04 -16.45 -4.83
C THR A 112 -0.19 -15.18 -4.85
N ARG A 113 -0.44 -14.32 -5.83
CA ARG A 113 0.07 -12.95 -5.85
C ARG A 113 -1.10 -11.98 -5.89
N ASP A 114 -1.14 -11.06 -4.95
CA ASP A 114 -2.06 -9.92 -4.99
C ASP A 114 -1.35 -8.72 -5.60
N ILE A 115 -2.11 -7.91 -6.34
CA ILE A 115 -1.58 -6.75 -7.03
C ILE A 115 -2.45 -5.55 -6.71
N LEU A 116 -1.84 -4.58 -6.06
CA LEU A 116 -2.44 -3.28 -5.82
C LEU A 116 -1.75 -2.27 -6.73
N GLU A 117 -2.44 -1.84 -7.78
CA GLU A 117 -1.98 -0.78 -8.65
C GLU A 117 -2.67 0.54 -8.34
N VAL A 118 -1.87 1.61 -8.24
CA VAL A 118 -2.35 2.96 -7.99
C VAL A 118 -1.83 3.88 -9.10
N GLN A 119 -2.75 4.60 -9.73
CA GLN A 119 -2.47 5.58 -10.78
C GLN A 119 -2.43 7.00 -10.18
N LEU A 120 -1.35 7.73 -10.45
CA LEU A 120 -1.23 9.14 -10.09
C LEU A 120 -2.19 9.98 -10.95
N GLY A 121 -2.72 11.05 -10.37
CA GLY A 121 -3.67 11.97 -11.01
C GLY A 121 -5.14 11.54 -10.90
N LYS A 122 -5.43 10.32 -10.45
CA LYS A 122 -6.80 9.89 -10.13
C LYS A 122 -7.07 9.93 -8.64
N ARG A 123 -6.35 9.08 -7.89
CA ARG A 123 -6.49 8.92 -6.45
C ARG A 123 -5.16 9.06 -5.73
N ALA A 124 -4.08 9.44 -6.43
CA ALA A 124 -2.80 9.62 -5.80
C ALA A 124 -2.00 10.76 -6.43
N PHE A 125 -1.12 11.38 -5.66
CA PHE A 125 -0.12 12.32 -6.13
C PHE A 125 0.98 12.49 -5.09
N LEU A 126 2.11 13.00 -5.53
CA LEU A 126 3.23 13.35 -4.68
C LEU A 126 3.15 14.84 -4.33
N ARG A 127 3.73 15.22 -3.19
CA ARG A 127 4.09 16.60 -2.84
C ARG A 127 5.53 16.59 -2.35
N GLN A 128 6.35 17.50 -2.86
CA GLN A 128 7.76 17.56 -2.47
C GLN A 128 7.91 18.28 -1.12
N VAL A 129 8.72 17.73 -0.22
CA VAL A 129 9.09 18.34 1.06
C VAL A 129 10.60 18.16 1.24
N GLY A 130 11.36 19.24 1.08
CA GLY A 130 12.82 19.16 1.01
C GLY A 130 13.29 18.31 -0.17
N ASP A 131 14.09 17.30 0.12
CA ASP A 131 14.61 16.29 -0.81
C ASP A 131 13.73 15.02 -0.91
N GLN A 132 12.67 14.96 -0.11
CA GLN A 132 11.75 13.82 -0.03
C GLN A 132 10.39 14.14 -0.68
N PHE A 133 9.56 13.11 -0.79
CA PHE A 133 8.21 13.22 -1.35
C PHE A 133 7.16 12.61 -0.43
N ALA A 134 6.14 13.37 -0.10
CA ALA A 134 4.91 12.89 0.52
C ALA A 134 4.00 12.30 -0.56
N LEU A 135 3.84 10.99 -0.59
CA LEU A 135 2.86 10.29 -1.40
C LEU A 135 1.52 10.32 -0.68
N ASN A 136 0.53 10.94 -1.33
CA ASN A 136 -0.84 11.01 -0.88
C ASN A 136 -1.67 10.03 -1.71
N VAL A 137 -2.36 9.09 -1.06
CA VAL A 137 -3.22 8.09 -1.72
C VAL A 137 -4.61 8.14 -1.11
N LYS A 138 -5.64 8.29 -1.93
CA LYS A 138 -7.03 8.35 -1.49
C LYS A 138 -7.62 6.95 -1.43
N GLY A 139 -7.85 6.45 -0.22
CA GLY A 139 -8.50 5.17 0.06
C GLY A 139 -9.98 5.16 -0.35
N GLU A 140 -10.58 3.98 -0.45
CA GLU A 140 -12.00 3.79 -0.84
C GLU A 140 -12.99 4.45 0.13
N ASN A 141 -12.57 4.66 1.39
CA ASN A 141 -13.31 5.39 2.41
C ASN A 141 -13.30 6.92 2.19
N GLU A 142 -12.69 7.41 1.11
CA GLU A 142 -12.48 8.81 0.77
C GLU A 142 -11.49 9.58 1.66
N TRP A 143 -10.79 8.88 2.55
CA TRP A 143 -9.70 9.45 3.35
C TRP A 143 -8.35 9.27 2.66
N TRP A 144 -7.37 10.08 3.09
CA TRP A 144 -6.03 10.09 2.54
C TRP A 144 -5.09 9.29 3.41
N GLU A 145 -4.32 8.43 2.78
CA GLU A 145 -3.15 7.77 3.34
C GLU A 145 -1.91 8.55 2.94
N LEU A 146 -0.95 8.57 3.84
CA LEU A 146 0.26 9.38 3.72
C LEU A 146 1.49 8.52 3.91
N PHE A 147 2.38 8.58 2.92
CA PHE A 147 3.67 7.91 2.96
C PHE A 147 4.76 8.94 2.68
N LEU A 148 5.85 8.88 3.45
CA LEU A 148 7.04 9.64 3.11
C LEU A 148 7.98 8.73 2.32
N MET A 149 8.44 9.23 1.18
CA MET A 149 9.34 8.52 0.31
C MET A 149 10.64 9.27 0.10
N GLY A 150 11.75 8.53 0.11
CA GLY A 150 13.08 9.02 -0.23
C GLY A 150 13.87 8.00 -1.04
N VAL A 151 14.94 8.46 -1.70
CA VAL A 151 15.96 7.58 -2.27
C VAL A 151 17.25 7.79 -1.50
N THR A 152 17.83 6.71 -0.98
CA THR A 152 19.11 6.75 -0.27
C THR A 152 20.29 6.82 -1.24
N ASP A 153 21.47 7.20 -0.74
CA ASP A 153 22.73 7.20 -1.51
C ASP A 153 23.07 5.83 -2.12
N GLN A 154 22.56 4.75 -1.53
CA GLN A 154 22.71 3.38 -2.00
C GLN A 154 21.68 3.00 -3.08
N LYS A 155 20.97 3.98 -3.65
CA LYS A 155 19.87 3.80 -4.61
C LYS A 155 18.76 2.89 -4.09
N LYS A 156 18.45 2.95 -2.79
CA LYS A 156 17.28 2.26 -2.22
C LYS A 156 16.14 3.23 -2.07
N VAL A 157 14.93 2.82 -2.48
CA VAL A 157 13.71 3.55 -2.11
C VAL A 157 13.37 3.19 -0.67
N VAL A 158 13.15 4.22 0.15
CA VAL A 158 12.63 4.10 1.52
C VAL A 158 11.23 4.67 1.52
N VAL A 159 10.30 3.89 2.05
CA VAL A 159 8.91 4.32 2.30
C VAL A 159 8.62 4.15 3.78
N THR A 160 8.22 5.24 4.42
CA THR A 160 7.97 5.31 5.86
C THR A 160 6.60 5.88 6.17
N TYR A 161 6.03 5.40 7.27
CA TYR A 161 4.73 5.80 7.80
C TYR A 161 4.91 6.75 8.99
N PRO A 162 3.93 7.61 9.27
CA PRO A 162 3.89 8.32 10.54
C PRO A 162 3.80 7.32 11.71
N ASN A 163 4.77 7.36 12.60
CA ASN A 163 4.73 6.70 13.89
C ASN A 163 3.76 7.49 14.79
N VAL A 164 2.61 6.90 15.09
CA VAL A 164 1.54 7.62 15.79
C VAL A 164 1.85 7.89 17.25
N ASP A 165 2.59 7.02 17.94
CA ASP A 165 3.00 7.29 19.32
C ASP A 165 3.90 8.53 19.40
N LEU A 166 4.84 8.66 18.46
CA LEU A 166 5.69 9.85 18.32
C LEU A 166 4.88 11.06 17.86
N LEU A 167 3.93 10.88 16.95
CA LEU A 167 3.08 11.97 16.45
C LEU A 167 2.19 12.56 17.56
N MET A 168 1.57 11.71 18.39
CA MET A 168 0.67 12.14 19.47
C MET A 168 1.42 12.80 20.64
N SER A 169 2.70 12.48 20.81
CA SER A 169 3.60 13.12 21.77
C SER A 169 4.34 14.34 21.20
N ASN A 170 4.26 14.60 19.89
CA ASN A 170 4.89 15.75 19.25
C ASN A 170 4.20 17.08 19.62
N LYS A 171 4.87 18.21 19.36
CA LYS A 171 4.30 19.55 19.51
C LYS A 171 3.25 19.84 18.43
N ILE A 172 3.49 19.37 17.20
CA ILE A 172 2.56 19.46 16.08
C ILE A 172 1.63 18.25 16.15
N LYS A 173 0.53 18.39 16.89
CA LYS A 173 -0.40 17.28 17.13
C LYS A 173 -1.51 17.24 16.08
N PRO A 174 -1.91 16.04 15.64
CA PRO A 174 -3.13 15.90 14.88
C PRO A 174 -4.35 16.06 15.80
N ILE A 175 -5.48 16.46 15.21
CA ILE A 175 -6.78 16.37 15.88
C ILE A 175 -7.37 15.01 15.52
N LEU A 176 -7.70 14.20 16.52
CA LEU A 176 -8.44 12.95 16.28
C LEU A 176 -9.84 13.31 15.80
N SER A 177 -10.26 12.69 14.70
CA SER A 177 -11.65 12.79 14.27
C SER A 177 -12.52 12.07 15.30
N ASN A 178 -13.65 12.68 15.65
CA ASN A 178 -14.55 12.19 16.71
C ASN A 178 -15.13 10.79 16.43
N SER A 179 -14.85 10.21 15.25
CA SER A 179 -15.41 8.94 14.81
C SER A 179 -14.55 7.72 15.13
N GLU A 180 -13.21 7.76 14.99
CA GLU A 180 -12.37 6.55 14.97
C GLU A 180 -10.89 6.85 15.33
N GLU A 181 -10.21 5.94 16.05
CA GLU A 181 -8.85 6.14 16.63
C GLU A 181 -7.73 6.28 15.60
N ASP A 182 -7.99 6.00 14.32
CA ASP A 182 -7.01 6.04 13.22
C ASP A 182 -7.21 7.20 12.23
N TYR A 183 -8.14 8.12 12.53
CA TYR A 183 -8.58 9.17 11.62
C TYR A 183 -8.21 10.54 12.15
N PHE A 184 -7.45 11.28 11.37
CA PHE A 184 -6.86 12.54 11.76
C PHE A 184 -7.36 13.69 10.88
N GLU A 185 -7.79 14.76 11.54
CA GLU A 185 -8.12 16.03 10.90
C GLU A 185 -6.90 16.96 11.04
N VAL A 186 -6.15 17.13 9.95
CA VAL A 186 -4.84 17.82 9.99
C VAL A 186 -4.61 18.72 8.80
N ARG A 187 -3.94 19.83 9.04
CA ARG A 187 -3.65 20.86 8.04
C ARG A 187 -2.16 21.22 8.01
N TRP A 188 -1.27 20.24 8.01
CA TRP A 188 0.17 20.51 8.08
C TRP A 188 0.65 21.26 6.85
N THR A 189 1.21 22.43 7.07
CA THR A 189 1.97 23.18 6.07
C THR A 189 3.26 22.44 5.73
N THR A 190 3.91 22.84 4.64
CA THR A 190 5.19 22.26 4.23
C THR A 190 6.26 22.44 5.31
N GLU A 191 6.25 23.57 6.03
CA GLU A 191 7.15 23.84 7.15
C GLU A 191 6.90 22.89 8.34
N GLU A 192 5.65 22.76 8.78
CA GLU A 192 5.27 21.83 9.86
C GLU A 192 5.59 20.38 9.48
N PHE A 193 5.31 20.00 8.23
CA PHE A 193 5.62 18.67 7.72
C PHE A 193 7.12 18.40 7.75
N GLN A 194 7.95 19.39 7.40
CA GLN A 194 9.40 19.28 7.50
C GLN A 194 9.86 19.15 8.96
N GLU A 195 9.24 19.86 9.91
CA GLU A 195 9.50 19.68 11.34
C GLU A 195 9.12 18.25 11.82
N LEU A 196 8.01 17.68 11.33
CA LEU A 196 7.64 16.29 11.62
C LEU A 196 8.69 15.30 11.10
N ILE A 197 9.23 15.51 9.89
CA ILE A 197 10.31 14.70 9.34
C ILE A 197 11.56 14.78 10.23
N GLN A 198 11.98 15.99 10.61
CA GLN A 198 13.16 16.21 11.47
C GLN A 198 13.01 15.60 12.87
N ASN A 199 11.77 15.52 13.36
CA ASN A 199 11.43 14.88 14.62
C ASN A 199 11.29 13.34 14.52
N ASN A 200 11.67 12.74 13.38
CA ASN A 200 11.57 11.30 13.11
C ASN A 200 10.15 10.73 13.25
N ILE A 201 9.13 11.55 12.98
CA ILE A 201 7.74 11.07 12.96
C ILE A 201 7.58 10.01 11.88
N PHE A 202 8.23 10.16 10.73
CA PHE A 202 8.18 9.19 9.65
C PHE A 202 9.32 8.16 9.78
N SER A 203 9.20 7.27 10.77
CA SER A 203 10.25 6.29 11.10
C SER A 203 9.78 4.83 11.10
N ASP A 204 8.47 4.59 11.08
CA ASP A 204 7.91 3.25 10.94
C ASP A 204 8.16 2.79 9.50
N THR A 205 9.23 2.01 9.36
CA THR A 205 9.76 1.58 8.06
C THR A 205 8.95 0.39 7.58
N LEU A 206 8.44 0.43 6.35
CA LEU A 206 7.71 -0.71 5.79
C LEU A 206 8.43 -1.41 4.63
N LEU A 207 9.42 -0.80 3.97
CA LEU A 207 10.16 -1.49 2.91
C LEU A 207 11.56 -0.90 2.70
N PHE A 208 12.57 -1.76 2.72
CA PHE A 208 13.87 -1.52 2.10
C PHE A 208 13.92 -2.31 0.81
N ILE A 209 14.05 -1.62 -0.32
CA ILE A 209 13.95 -2.30 -1.60
C ILE A 209 15.18 -2.06 -2.45
N ASP A 210 15.82 -3.16 -2.86
CA ASP A 210 16.92 -3.13 -3.81
C ASP A 210 16.37 -3.10 -5.24
N GLN A 211 17.01 -2.30 -6.09
CA GLN A 211 16.65 -2.22 -7.50
C GLN A 211 17.07 -3.51 -8.22
N GLN A 212 16.15 -4.15 -8.94
CA GLN A 212 16.54 -5.21 -9.88
C GLN A 212 17.26 -4.58 -11.09
N ASN A 213 18.51 -4.98 -11.30
CA ASN A 213 19.28 -4.68 -12.51
C ASN A 213 18.79 -5.52 -13.69
#